data_AF-A0A848ZJP3-F1
#
_entry.id   AF-A0A848ZJP3-F1
#
_cell.length_a   1.000
_cell.length_b   1.000
_cell.length_c   1.000
_cell.angle_alpha   90.00
_cell.angle_beta   90.00
_cell.angle_gamma   90.00
#
_symmetry.space_group_name_H-M   'P 1'
#
loop_
_entity.id
_entity.type
_entity.pdbx_description
1 polymer ?
#
loop_
_entity_poly.entity_id
_entity_poly.type
_entity_poly.pdbx_seq_one_letter_code
_entity_poly.pdbx_strand_id
1 'polypeptide(L)'
;MLIFLFGFLSLVSAQKKEAVLETKAVPIFKDGEAQVVPGFNDETKWIRHDLWVETEFDTDGDGKKDRMHVSVTRPQQTETEGL
;
A
#
# COMPACT_ATOMS: atom_id res chain seq x y z
N MET A 1 -40.16 -8.11 -51.39
CA MET A 1 -39.16 -7.09 -51.74
C MET A 1 -39.71 -5.71 -51.37
N LEU A 2 -39.38 -5.21 -50.18
CA LEU A 2 -39.28 -3.78 -49.91
C LEU A 2 -38.51 -3.60 -48.59
N ILE A 3 -37.40 -2.89 -48.68
CA ILE A 3 -36.39 -2.68 -47.65
C ILE A 3 -36.85 -1.50 -46.80
N PHE A 4 -36.96 -1.67 -45.48
CA PHE A 4 -36.96 -0.53 -44.55
C PHE A 4 -35.66 -0.53 -43.75
N LEU A 5 -34.83 0.43 -44.14
CA LEU A 5 -33.53 0.80 -43.61
C LEU A 5 -33.74 1.73 -42.39
N PHE A 6 -32.69 1.85 -41.58
CA PHE A 6 -32.44 2.83 -40.50
C PHE A 6 -32.92 2.52 -39.09
N GLY A 7 -31.94 2.41 -38.17
CA GLY A 7 -32.18 2.77 -36.77
C GLY A 7 -31.36 2.08 -35.68
N PHE A 8 -30.19 1.47 -35.93
CA PHE A 8 -29.35 1.03 -34.81
C PHE A 8 -28.55 2.22 -34.26
N LEU A 9 -29.19 3.00 -33.39
CA LEU A 9 -28.52 4.02 -32.60
C LEU A 9 -27.68 3.30 -31.54
N SER A 10 -26.43 2.99 -31.86
CA SER A 10 -25.46 2.50 -30.88
C SER A 10 -25.28 3.59 -29.82
N LEU A 11 -25.91 3.41 -28.65
CA LEU A 11 -25.55 4.10 -27.42
C LEU A 11 -24.11 3.69 -27.10
N VAL A 12 -23.14 4.48 -27.60
CA VAL A 12 -21.77 4.42 -27.14
C VAL A 12 -21.80 4.85 -25.68
N SER A 13 -21.74 3.87 -24.77
CA SER A 13 -21.49 4.13 -23.36
C SER A 13 -20.06 4.68 -23.26
N ALA A 14 -19.93 6.00 -23.24
CA ALA A 14 -18.69 6.68 -22.92
C ALA A 14 -18.40 6.48 -21.43
N GLN A 15 -17.94 5.28 -21.07
CA GLN A 15 -17.45 5.03 -19.72
C GLN A 15 -16.13 5.76 -19.56
N LYS A 16 -16.22 7.00 -19.05
CA LYS A 16 -15.09 7.83 -18.67
C LYS A 16 -14.31 7.04 -17.62
N LYS A 17 -13.23 6.39 -18.04
CA LYS A 17 -12.28 5.73 -17.13
C LYS A 17 -11.60 6.85 -16.37
N GLU A 18 -12.13 7.21 -15.20
CA GLU A 18 -11.40 8.09 -14.30
C GLU A 18 -10.09 7.39 -13.96
N ALA A 19 -8.99 7.95 -14.47
CA ALA A 19 -7.67 7.56 -14.03
C ALA A 19 -7.56 8.04 -12.57
N VAL A 20 -7.72 7.10 -11.63
CA VAL A 20 -7.31 7.32 -10.25
C VAL A 20 -5.79 7.44 -10.29
N LEU A 21 -5.30 8.67 -10.43
CA LEU A 21 -3.93 9.01 -10.09
C LEU A 21 -3.84 8.83 -8.58
N GLU A 22 -3.39 7.66 -8.12
CA GLU A 22 -2.96 7.52 -6.73
C GLU A 22 -1.82 8.51 -6.52
N THR A 23 -2.08 9.49 -5.66
CA THR A 23 -1.07 10.45 -5.26
C THR A 23 -0.15 9.74 -4.28
N LYS A 24 1.14 9.64 -4.65
CA LYS A 24 2.18 9.03 -3.80
C LYS A 24 2.06 9.57 -2.37
N ALA A 25 2.00 8.68 -1.40
CA ALA A 25 1.98 9.05 0.00
C ALA A 25 3.32 9.69 0.37
N VAL A 26 3.25 10.88 0.99
CA VAL A 26 4.44 11.63 1.41
C VAL A 26 4.29 12.08 2.87
N PRO A 27 5.37 12.12 3.65
CA PRO A 27 5.34 12.71 4.98
C PRO A 27 4.90 14.18 4.93
N ILE A 28 4.04 14.58 5.87
CA ILE A 28 3.56 15.97 6.00
C ILE A 28 3.98 16.46 7.38
N PHE A 29 4.59 17.64 7.44
CA PHE A 29 4.98 18.30 8.69
C PHE A 29 4.33 19.69 8.77
N LYS A 30 3.79 20.03 9.94
CA LYS A 30 3.23 21.35 10.23
C LYS A 30 3.67 21.76 11.63
N ASP A 31 4.19 22.98 11.76
CA ASP A 31 4.67 23.54 13.04
C ASP A 31 5.69 22.64 13.77
N GLY A 32 6.45 21.84 13.02
CA GLY A 32 7.45 20.90 13.55
C GLY A 32 6.92 19.50 13.88
N GLU A 33 5.63 19.24 13.70
CA GLU A 33 5.00 17.95 14.02
C GLU A 33 4.62 17.15 12.78
N ALA A 34 4.74 15.82 12.86
CA ALA A 34 4.25 14.90 11.85
C ALA A 34 2.72 14.90 11.83
N GLN A 35 2.13 15.02 10.65
CA GLN A 35 0.69 15.08 10.45
C GLN A 35 0.14 13.75 9.91
N VAL A 36 -1.18 13.57 10.02
CA VAL A 36 -1.86 12.40 9.43
C VAL A 36 -1.69 12.43 7.92
N VAL A 37 -1.16 11.33 7.36
CA VAL A 37 -1.05 11.11 5.92
C VAL A 37 -2.27 10.28 5.49
N PRO A 38 -3.21 10.83 4.69
CA PRO A 38 -4.45 10.14 4.35
C PRO A 38 -4.25 8.76 3.71
N GLY A 39 -3.14 8.56 2.99
CA GLY A 39 -2.79 7.28 2.37
C GLY A 39 -2.57 6.14 3.38
N PHE A 40 -2.27 6.43 4.64
CA PHE A 40 -2.00 5.40 5.66
C PHE A 40 -3.23 5.01 6.49
N ASN A 41 -4.40 5.60 6.23
CA ASN A 41 -5.58 5.44 7.08
C ASN A 41 -6.30 4.08 6.94
N ASP A 42 -6.00 3.29 5.91
CA ASP A 42 -6.61 1.97 5.69
C ASP A 42 -5.78 0.86 6.36
N GLU A 43 -6.08 0.56 7.62
CA GLU A 43 -5.38 -0.45 8.42
C GLU A 43 -5.52 -1.89 7.89
N THR A 44 -6.53 -2.14 7.06
CA THR A 44 -6.75 -3.46 6.43
C THR A 44 -5.69 -3.76 5.38
N LYS A 45 -5.03 -2.72 4.86
CA LYS A 45 -3.91 -2.81 3.92
C LYS A 45 -2.54 -2.79 4.59
N TRP A 46 -2.47 -2.69 5.92
CA TRP A 46 -1.19 -2.69 6.62
C TRP A 46 -0.55 -4.07 6.56
N ILE A 47 0.73 -4.06 6.18
CA ILE A 47 1.57 -5.25 6.09
C ILE A 47 2.06 -5.58 7.49
N ARG A 48 1.94 -6.84 7.88
CA ARG A 48 2.34 -7.37 9.18
C ARG A 48 3.33 -8.51 8.97
N HIS A 49 4.47 -8.45 9.63
CA HIS A 49 5.51 -9.47 9.56
C HIS A 49 6.00 -9.84 10.96
N ASP A 50 6.26 -11.13 11.14
CA ASP A 50 7.03 -11.65 12.26
C ASP A 50 8.43 -12.00 11.79
N LEU A 51 9.43 -11.36 12.40
CA LEU A 51 10.83 -11.49 12.06
C LEU A 51 11.62 -11.99 13.27
N TRP A 52 12.82 -12.50 13.01
CA TRP A 52 13.80 -12.86 14.03
C TRP A 52 15.11 -12.16 13.69
N VAL A 53 15.52 -11.21 14.51
CA VAL A 53 16.76 -10.44 14.31
C VAL A 53 17.85 -11.02 15.19
N GLU A 54 19.01 -11.28 14.60
CA GLU A 54 20.20 -11.72 15.32
C GLU A 54 20.81 -10.57 16.13
N THR A 55 21.17 -10.84 17.37
CA THR A 55 21.78 -9.89 18.29
C THR A 55 23.32 -9.93 18.21
N GLU A 56 23.98 -9.12 19.03
CA GLU A 56 25.45 -9.12 19.13
C GLU A 56 25.99 -9.98 20.27
N PHE A 57 25.11 -10.61 21.06
CA PHE A 57 25.45 -11.36 22.26
C PHE A 57 24.86 -12.77 22.26
N ASP A 58 25.36 -13.61 23.15
CA ASP A 58 24.95 -15.01 23.37
C ASP A 58 24.74 -15.18 24.87
N THR A 59 23.47 -15.15 25.31
CA THR A 59 23.11 -15.14 26.74
C THR A 59 23.07 -16.55 27.33
N ASP A 60 22.78 -17.57 26.52
CA ASP A 60 22.65 -18.95 26.99
C ASP A 60 23.93 -19.79 26.80
N GLY A 61 24.92 -19.25 26.09
CA GLY A 61 26.26 -19.81 25.94
C GLY A 61 26.31 -20.99 24.96
N ASP A 62 25.36 -21.08 24.03
CA ASP A 62 25.31 -22.17 23.04
C ASP A 62 26.27 -21.96 21.85
N GLY A 63 26.98 -20.82 21.82
CA GLY A 63 27.93 -20.45 20.78
C GLY A 63 27.27 -19.80 19.55
N LYS A 64 25.96 -19.57 19.58
CA LYS A 64 25.22 -18.80 18.57
C LYS A 64 24.72 -17.51 19.20
N LYS A 65 24.65 -16.46 18.38
CA LYS A 65 24.05 -15.20 18.82
C LYS A 65 22.55 -15.38 19.04
N ASP A 66 22.05 -14.73 20.08
CA ASP A 66 20.62 -14.76 20.39
C ASP A 66 19.83 -14.15 19.23
N ARG A 67 18.61 -14.66 19.02
CA ARG A 67 17.65 -14.07 18.07
C ARG A 67 16.44 -13.54 18.81
N MET A 68 16.07 -12.30 18.54
CA MET A 68 14.89 -11.66 19.12
C MET A 68 13.75 -11.62 18.12
N HIS A 69 12.54 -11.98 18.58
CA HIS A 69 11.31 -11.81 17.80
C HIS A 69 11.02 -10.32 17.63
N VAL A 70 10.72 -9.92 16.40
CA VAL A 70 10.36 -8.55 16.03
C VAL A 70 9.07 -8.60 15.22
N SER A 71 8.02 -7.98 15.74
CA SER A 71 6.77 -7.78 15.01
C SER A 71 6.79 -6.41 14.32
N VAL A 72 6.71 -6.41 12.98
CA VAL A 72 6.73 -5.20 12.16
C VAL A 72 5.36 -4.98 11.55
N THR A 73 4.77 -3.81 11.77
CA THR A 73 3.56 -3.34 11.09
C THR A 73 3.86 -2.07 10.33
N ARG A 74 3.58 -2.03 9.03
CA ARG A 74 3.90 -0.91 8.15
C ARG A 74 2.82 -0.69 7.06
N PRO A 75 2.64 0.53 6.56
CA PRO A 75 1.68 0.81 5.50
C PRO A 75 2.13 0.18 4.17
N GLN A 76 1.16 -0.21 3.32
CA GLN A 76 1.39 -0.89 2.03
C GLN A 76 2.33 -0.12 1.09
N GLN A 77 2.35 1.20 1.22
CA GLN A 77 3.15 2.10 0.39
C GLN A 77 4.66 1.85 0.51
N THR A 78 5.12 1.27 1.62
CA THR A 78 6.53 0.86 1.79
C THR A 78 6.95 -0.32 0.90
N GLU A 79 6.00 -1.03 0.26
CA GLU A 79 6.31 -2.02 -0.80
C GLU A 79 6.05 -1.50 -2.21
N THR A 80 5.08 -0.59 -2.36
CA THR A 80 4.49 -0.26 -3.66
C THR A 80 4.98 1.08 -4.23
N GLU A 81 5.41 2.02 -3.38
CA GLU A 81 5.71 3.40 -3.79
C GLU A 81 7.19 3.78 -3.64
N GLY A 82 8.04 2.85 -3.19
CA GLY A 82 9.45 3.12 -2.88
C GLY A 82 9.59 4.15 -1.75
N LEU A 83 8.91 3.89 -0.64
CA LEU A 83 9.01 4.62 0.63
C LEU A 83 9.85 3.85 1.64
#